data_AF-A0A1M5QBT5-F1
#
_entry.id   AF-A0A1M5QBT5-F1
#
_cell.length_a   1.000
_cell.length_b   1.000
_cell.length_c   1.000
_cell.angle_alpha   90.00
_cell.angle_beta   90.00
_cell.angle_gamma   90.00
#
_symmetry.space_group_name_H-M   'P 1'
#
loop_
_entity.id
_entity.type
_entity.pdbx_description
1 polymer ?
#
loop_
_entity_poly.entity_id
_entity_poly.type
_entity_poly.pdbx_seq_one_letter_code
_entity_poly.pdbx_strand_id
1 'polypeptide(L)'
;MAQIKIFGYADKISVKPGEVIQFHVNSDGANIADAHLVRLIHGDEHPDGPGFMEEEVDCAANGVWQVEKQFTQVGSFLEVADPRRELALEGSLTLFAFVHPIWPDVGTFQVSIEKQYVVLEV
;
A
#
# COMPACT_ATOMS: atom_id res chain seq x y z
N MET A 1 1.06 5.34 -23.73
CA MET A 1 1.61 6.53 -23.03
C MET A 1 1.66 6.17 -21.55
N ALA A 2 2.81 6.26 -20.89
CA ALA A 2 2.87 6.05 -19.45
C ALA A 2 2.14 7.20 -18.78
N GLN A 3 0.95 6.93 -18.26
CA GLN A 3 0.14 7.91 -17.56
C GLN A 3 0.78 8.13 -16.20
N ILE A 4 1.18 9.37 -15.89
CA ILE A 4 1.63 9.73 -14.54
C ILE A 4 0.45 9.46 -13.60
N LYS A 5 0.65 8.58 -12.62
CA LYS A 5 -0.34 8.26 -11.59
C LYS A 5 0.30 8.42 -10.24
N ILE A 6 -0.41 9.10 -9.34
CA ILE A 6 -0.02 9.25 -7.95
C ILE A 6 -1.17 8.78 -7.07
N PHE A 7 -0.85 7.96 -6.09
CA PHE A 7 -1.79 7.46 -5.10
C PHE A 7 -1.19 7.69 -3.72
N GLY A 8 -2.03 7.94 -2.73
CA GLY A 8 -1.55 8.02 -1.36
C GLY A 8 -2.63 7.71 -0.35
N TYR A 9 -2.19 7.40 0.87
CA TYR A 9 -3.05 7.18 2.02
C TYR A 9 -2.33 7.64 3.29
N ALA A 10 -3.10 7.90 4.34
CA ALA A 10 -2.58 8.19 5.66
C ALA A 10 -2.59 6.93 6.54
N ASP A 11 -1.65 6.83 7.48
CA ASP A 11 -1.61 5.77 8.50
C ASP A 11 -2.80 5.85 9.48
N LYS A 12 -3.37 7.05 9.63
CA LYS A 12 -4.47 7.36 10.55
C LYS A 12 -5.55 8.19 9.86
N ILE A 13 -6.78 8.05 10.35
CA ILE A 13 -7.94 8.83 9.86
C ILE A 13 -7.99 10.23 10.51
N SER A 14 -7.49 10.38 11.74
CA SER A 14 -7.48 11.67 12.45
C SER A 14 -6.35 11.73 13.48
N VAL A 15 -5.93 12.93 13.83
CA VAL A 15 -4.89 13.22 14.83
C VAL A 15 -5.25 14.43 15.68
N LYS A 16 -4.71 14.49 16.90
CA LYS A 16 -4.79 15.64 17.81
C LYS A 16 -3.60 16.57 17.62
N PRO A 17 -3.67 17.83 18.09
CA PRO A 17 -2.51 18.71 18.13
C PRO A 17 -1.32 18.05 18.84
N GLY A 18 -0.15 18.10 18.20
CA GLY A 18 1.09 17.48 18.70
C GLY A 18 1.29 16.02 18.30
N GLU A 19 0.30 15.36 17.69
CA GLU A 19 0.47 14.00 17.16
C GLU A 19 0.99 14.02 15.71
N VAL A 20 1.62 12.92 15.31
CA VAL A 20 2.12 12.72 13.94
C VAL A 20 1.14 11.87 13.14
N ILE A 21 0.83 12.33 11.94
CA ILE A 21 0.17 11.58 10.87
C ILE A 21 1.20 11.35 9.75
N GLN A 22 1.26 10.12 9.23
CA GLN A 22 2.17 9.74 8.15
C GLN A 22 1.39 9.52 6.88
N PHE A 23 1.88 10.07 5.77
CA PHE A 23 1.32 9.88 4.44
C PHE A 23 2.26 9.00 3.62
N HIS A 24 1.71 7.92 3.06
CA HIS A 24 2.41 7.03 2.13
C HIS A 24 1.98 7.37 0.71
N VAL A 25 2.94 7.61 -0.18
CA VAL A 25 2.68 8.04 -1.55
C VAL A 25 3.39 7.12 -2.54
N ASN A 26 2.61 6.53 -3.44
CA ASN A 26 3.07 5.74 -4.58
C ASN A 26 2.99 6.59 -5.84
N SER A 27 4.02 6.53 -6.69
CA SER A 27 4.00 7.11 -8.02
C SER A 27 4.34 6.10 -9.11
N ASP A 28 3.65 6.21 -10.25
CA ASP A 28 4.00 5.58 -11.51
C ASP A 28 4.30 6.68 -12.53
N GLY A 29 5.54 6.72 -13.03
CA GLY A 29 5.97 7.69 -14.05
C GLY A 29 6.37 9.08 -13.53
N ALA A 30 6.41 9.33 -12.22
CA ALA A 30 7.02 10.53 -11.64
C ALA A 30 7.95 10.19 -10.47
N ASN A 31 8.93 11.06 -10.24
CA ASN A 31 9.88 10.97 -9.12
C ASN A 31 9.78 12.15 -8.14
N ILE A 32 8.97 13.16 -8.48
CA ILE A 32 8.69 14.33 -7.66
C ILE A 32 7.19 14.60 -7.62
N ALA A 33 6.70 15.08 -6.48
CA ALA A 33 5.34 15.54 -6.29
C ALA A 33 5.34 16.81 -5.43
N ASP A 34 4.52 17.79 -5.78
CA ASP A 34 4.26 18.95 -4.93
C ASP A 34 3.06 18.66 -4.02
N ALA A 35 3.19 18.91 -2.72
CA ALA A 35 2.17 18.59 -1.73
C ALA A 35 1.87 19.80 -0.85
N HIS A 36 0.58 20.08 -0.65
CA HIS A 36 0.10 21.19 0.18
C HIS A 36 -1.02 20.71 1.10
N LEU A 37 -1.03 21.22 2.33
CA LEU A 37 -2.14 21.01 3.25
C LEU A 37 -3.30 21.94 2.88
N VAL A 38 -4.48 21.36 2.73
CA VAL A 38 -5.71 22.11 2.45
C VAL A 38 -6.80 21.79 3.46
N ARG A 39 -7.64 22.78 3.75
CA ARG A 39 -8.91 22.61 4.44
C ARG A 39 -10.00 22.48 3.40
N LEU A 40 -10.51 21.27 3.22
CA LEU A 40 -11.67 21.03 2.37
C LEU A 40 -12.93 21.65 3.00
N ILE A 41 -13.65 22.46 2.22
CA ILE A 41 -14.87 23.16 2.64
C ILE A 41 -16.10 22.53 1.98
N HIS A 42 -16.03 22.25 0.67
CA HIS A 42 -17.13 21.64 -0.08
C HIS A 42 -16.58 20.81 -1.24
N GLY A 43 -17.08 19.58 -1.39
CA GLY A 43 -16.56 18.60 -2.36
C GLY A 43 -17.47 18.32 -3.56
N ASP A 44 -18.71 18.83 -3.58
CA ASP A 44 -19.65 18.59 -4.67
C ASP A 44 -19.51 19.67 -5.77
N GLU A 45 -19.34 19.21 -7.01
CA GLU A 45 -19.17 20.03 -8.21
C GLU A 45 -20.48 20.23 -8.99
N HIS A 46 -21.64 19.86 -8.42
CA HIS A 46 -22.92 20.04 -9.09
C HIS A 46 -23.14 21.52 -9.50
N PRO A 47 -23.60 21.80 -10.74
CA PRO A 47 -23.73 23.17 -11.26
C PRO A 47 -24.66 24.09 -10.46
N ASP A 48 -25.71 23.53 -9.85
CA ASP A 48 -26.66 24.27 -9.01
C ASP A 48 -26.19 24.42 -7.54
N GLY A 49 -25.02 23.85 -7.20
CA GLY A 49 -24.40 23.93 -5.89
C GLY A 49 -23.40 25.09 -5.78
N PRO A 50 -22.75 25.24 -4.62
CA PRO A 50 -21.70 26.24 -4.44
C PRO A 50 -20.39 25.88 -5.16
N GLY A 51 -20.27 24.66 -5.70
CA GLY A 51 -19.07 24.14 -6.35
C GLY A 51 -18.00 23.65 -5.36
N PHE A 52 -16.92 23.08 -5.88
CA PHE A 52 -15.77 22.66 -5.07
C PHE A 52 -15.10 23.87 -4.39
N MET A 53 -14.82 23.74 -3.10
CA MET A 53 -14.17 24.77 -2.30
C MET A 53 -13.14 24.16 -1.35
N GLU A 54 -11.93 24.68 -1.40
CA GLU A 54 -10.84 24.39 -0.48
C GLU A 54 -10.08 25.67 -0.11
N GLU A 55 -9.34 25.61 0.97
CA GLU A 55 -8.48 26.68 1.44
C GLU A 55 -7.09 26.11 1.76
N GLU A 56 -6.04 26.66 1.17
CA GLU A 56 -4.67 26.30 1.51
C GLU A 56 -4.35 26.70 2.94
N VAL A 57 -3.67 25.80 3.66
CA VAL A 57 -3.22 26.00 5.02
C VAL A 57 -1.70 25.99 5.02
N ASP A 58 -1.11 27.09 5.53
CA ASP A 58 0.33 27.15 5.70
C ASP A 58 0.79 26.05 6.66
N CYS A 59 1.74 25.24 6.21
CA CYS A 59 2.23 24.07 6.91
C CYS A 59 3.70 23.85 6.54
N ALA A 60 4.51 23.50 7.54
CA ALA A 60 5.93 23.21 7.34
C ALA A 60 6.19 22.02 6.41
N ALA A 61 5.18 21.16 6.18
CA ALA A 61 5.28 20.03 5.27
C ALA A 61 4.94 20.37 3.80
N ASN A 62 4.49 21.60 3.52
CA ASN A 62 4.17 22.02 2.17
C ASN A 62 5.44 22.10 1.31
N GLY A 63 5.36 21.63 0.06
CA GLY A 63 6.45 21.73 -0.91
C GLY A 63 6.70 20.44 -1.69
N VAL A 64 7.89 20.36 -2.31
CA VAL A 64 8.25 19.28 -3.23
C VAL A 64 8.85 18.08 -2.49
N TRP A 65 8.24 16.91 -2.69
CA TRP A 65 8.63 15.62 -2.14
C TRP A 65 9.16 14.70 -3.23
N GLN A 66 10.16 13.88 -2.88
CA GLN A 66 10.54 12.74 -3.71
C GLN A 66 9.48 11.65 -3.56
N VAL A 67 9.08 11.05 -4.68
CA VAL A 67 8.09 9.96 -4.73
C VAL A 67 8.62 8.83 -5.60
N GLU A 68 8.16 7.62 -5.33
CA GLU A 68 8.61 6.44 -6.06
C GLU A 68 7.52 5.38 -6.17
N LYS A 69 7.80 4.36 -6.97
CA LYS A 69 6.92 3.21 -7.12
C LYS A 69 7.03 2.32 -5.88
N GLN A 70 5.91 2.11 -5.19
CA GLN A 70 5.82 1.21 -4.04
C GLN A 70 4.96 -0.01 -4.37
N PHE A 71 5.52 -1.22 -4.32
CA PHE A 71 4.76 -2.44 -4.60
C PHE A 71 3.86 -2.81 -3.42
N THR A 72 2.60 -3.10 -3.69
CA THR A 72 1.63 -3.55 -2.68
C THR A 72 1.53 -5.06 -2.70
N GLN A 73 1.74 -5.69 -1.56
CA GLN A 73 1.44 -7.10 -1.36
C GLN A 73 -0.07 -7.27 -1.27
N VAL A 74 -0.65 -8.09 -2.15
CA VAL A 74 -2.10 -8.29 -2.26
C VAL A 74 -2.46 -9.74 -1.93
N GLY A 75 -3.55 -9.92 -1.18
CA GLY A 75 -4.03 -11.23 -0.75
C GLY A 75 -3.62 -11.51 0.69
N SER A 76 -4.52 -12.16 1.44
CA SER A 76 -4.22 -12.63 2.78
C SER A 76 -3.41 -13.92 2.70
N PHE A 77 -2.31 -13.98 3.43
CA PHE A 77 -1.46 -15.16 3.54
C PHE A 77 -0.82 -15.20 4.93
N LEU A 78 -0.19 -16.33 5.25
CA LEU A 78 0.60 -16.49 6.47
C LEU A 78 2.07 -16.60 6.09
N GLU A 79 2.91 -15.79 6.73
CA GLU A 79 4.35 -15.82 6.58
C GLU A 79 5.00 -16.36 7.86
N VAL A 80 5.91 -17.33 7.72
CA VAL A 80 6.71 -17.84 8.84
C VAL A 80 8.18 -17.52 8.57
N ALA A 81 8.75 -16.64 9.39
CA ALA A 81 10.18 -16.35 9.32
C ALA A 81 11.00 -17.59 9.76
N ASP A 82 11.90 -18.07 8.89
CA ASP A 82 12.77 -19.22 9.14
C ASP A 82 14.26 -18.86 8.96
N PRO A 83 14.82 -17.93 9.76
CA PRO A 83 16.18 -17.45 9.58
C PRO A 83 17.23 -18.56 9.84
N ARG A 84 16.90 -19.54 10.68
CA ARG A 84 17.77 -20.69 11.00
C ARG A 84 17.58 -21.87 10.05
N ARG A 85 16.71 -21.73 9.05
CA ARG A 85 16.43 -22.75 8.03
C ARG A 85 15.95 -24.09 8.61
N GLU A 86 15.23 -24.06 9.74
CA GLU A 86 14.70 -25.26 10.40
C GLU A 86 13.64 -25.96 9.55
N LEU A 87 12.93 -25.22 8.70
CA LEU A 87 11.96 -25.77 7.75
C LEU A 87 12.63 -26.15 6.41
N ALA A 88 13.97 -26.07 6.30
CA ALA A 88 14.74 -26.47 5.12
C ALA A 88 15.35 -27.87 5.30
N LEU A 89 14.51 -28.88 5.55
CA LEU A 89 14.97 -30.24 5.82
C LEU A 89 15.62 -30.88 4.57
N GLU A 90 16.74 -31.59 4.78
CA GLU A 90 17.44 -32.35 3.72
C GLU A 90 16.82 -33.74 3.48
N GLY A 91 15.92 -34.17 4.38
CA GLY A 91 15.25 -35.48 4.32
C GLY A 91 13.75 -35.38 4.01
N SER A 92 13.02 -36.45 4.30
CA SER A 92 11.58 -36.52 4.08
C SER A 92 10.81 -35.60 5.03
N LEU A 93 9.82 -34.89 4.48
CA LEU A 93 8.83 -34.10 5.22
C LEU A 93 7.43 -34.64 4.92
N THR A 94 6.54 -34.61 5.90
CA THR A 94 5.09 -34.78 5.69
C THR A 94 4.38 -33.50 6.11
N LEU A 95 3.54 -32.98 5.22
CA LEU A 95 2.70 -31.81 5.45
C LEU A 95 1.24 -32.23 5.36
N PHE A 96 0.45 -31.85 6.35
CA PHE A 96 -0.97 -32.20 6.42
C PHE A 96 -1.77 -30.95 6.79
N ALA A 97 -2.84 -30.68 6.03
CA ALA A 97 -3.74 -29.57 6.28
C ALA A 97 -5.17 -29.91 5.84
N PHE A 98 -6.15 -29.33 6.52
CA PHE A 98 -7.53 -29.30 6.05
C PHE A 98 -7.76 -28.02 5.24
N VAL A 99 -8.21 -28.16 3.99
CA VAL A 99 -8.42 -27.03 3.07
C VAL A 99 -9.87 -27.01 2.61
N HIS A 100 -10.50 -25.84 2.64
CA HIS A 100 -11.85 -25.62 2.10
C HIS A 100 -11.79 -24.58 0.96
N PRO A 101 -11.62 -25.02 -0.31
CA PRO A 101 -11.49 -24.11 -1.43
C PRO A 101 -12.87 -23.55 -1.82
N ILE A 102 -13.04 -22.24 -1.68
CA ILE A 102 -14.30 -21.56 -2.06
C ILE A 102 -14.42 -21.32 -3.58
N TRP A 103 -13.30 -21.22 -4.29
CA TRP A 103 -13.22 -21.05 -5.75
C TRP A 103 -12.11 -21.92 -6.36
N PRO A 104 -12.32 -23.25 -6.47
CA PRO A 104 -11.29 -24.17 -6.94
C PRO A 104 -10.93 -24.01 -8.43
N ASP A 105 -11.84 -23.48 -9.24
CA ASP A 105 -11.69 -23.44 -10.71
C ASP A 105 -11.11 -22.11 -11.25
N VAL A 106 -10.69 -21.20 -10.36
CA VAL A 106 -10.19 -19.87 -10.75
C VAL A 106 -8.67 -19.83 -10.75
N GLY A 107 -8.09 -19.49 -11.91
CA GLY A 107 -6.65 -19.32 -12.08
C GLY A 107 -5.92 -20.61 -12.41
N THR A 108 -4.73 -20.48 -13.00
CA THR A 108 -3.92 -21.64 -13.43
C THR A 108 -3.13 -22.25 -12.28
N PHE A 109 -2.85 -21.47 -11.23
CA PHE A 109 -2.13 -21.90 -10.03
C PHE A 109 -2.71 -21.23 -8.79
N GLN A 110 -3.08 -22.05 -7.80
CA GLN A 110 -3.36 -21.63 -6.44
C GLN A 110 -2.40 -22.39 -5.53
N VAL A 111 -1.46 -21.69 -4.90
CA VAL A 111 -0.48 -22.32 -4.02
C VAL A 111 -1.00 -22.24 -2.59
N SER A 112 -1.28 -23.39 -1.98
CA SER A 112 -1.75 -23.43 -0.59
C SER A 112 -0.61 -23.22 0.41
N ILE A 113 0.59 -23.69 0.10
CA ILE A 113 1.80 -23.55 0.93
C ILE A 113 3.01 -23.41 0.01
N GLU A 114 3.78 -22.33 0.15
CA GLU A 114 5.00 -22.05 -0.61
C GLU A 114 6.15 -21.68 0.34
N LYS A 115 7.38 -22.06 0.00
CA LYS A 115 8.59 -21.51 0.64
C LYS A 115 9.19 -20.45 -0.28
N GLN A 116 9.00 -19.18 0.06
CA GLN A 116 9.61 -18.07 -0.66
C GLN A 116 10.93 -17.68 -0.01
N TYR A 117 11.97 -17.46 -0.81
CA TYR A 117 13.21 -16.84 -0.38
C TYR A 117 13.13 -15.36 -0.76
N VAL A 118 12.97 -14.48 0.22
CA VAL A 118 13.13 -13.04 -0.03
C VAL A 118 14.62 -12.77 -0.19
N VAL A 119 15.04 -12.52 -1.42
CA VAL A 119 16.37 -11.97 -1.71
C VAL A 119 16.28 -10.48 -1.38
N LEU A 120 16.78 -10.10 -0.21
CA LEU A 120 17.04 -8.70 0.12
C LEU A 120 18.30 -8.29 -0.64
N GLU A 121 18.15 -7.63 -1.78
CA GLU A 121 19.22 -6.78 -2.31
C GLU A 121 19.26 -5.53 -1.42
N VAL A 122 20.43 -5.30 -0.81
CA VAL A 122 20.75 -4.14 0.04
C VAL A 122 21.28 -3.01 -0.84
#